data_AF-A0A7Y0BYD9-F1
#
_entry.id   AF-A0A7Y0BYD9-F1
#
_cell.length_a   1.000
_cell.length_b   1.000
_cell.length_c   1.000
_cell.angle_alpha   90.00
_cell.angle_beta   90.00
_cell.angle_gamma   90.00
#
_symmetry.space_group_name_H-M   'P 1'
#
loop_
_entity.id
_entity.type
_entity.pdbx_description
1 polymer ?
#
loop_
_entity_poly.entity_id
_entity_poly.type
_entity_poly.pdbx_seq_one_letter_code
_entity_poly.pdbx_strand_id
1 'polypeptide(L)' 'MDLNLHSPERRLIELKIGHADLNALVDMTAQALPIDELMLRRLKKRRLQLRDQISQLELSLDPPEPA' A
#
# COMPACT_ATOMS: atom_id res chain seq x y z
N MET A 1 -28.89 -2.85 -13.67
CA MET A 1 -28.34 -1.90 -12.68
C MET A 1 -26.91 -2.33 -12.47
N ASP A 2 -26.02 -1.75 -13.28
CA ASP A 2 -24.61 -2.10 -13.37
C ASP A 2 -23.94 -1.84 -12.03
N LEU A 3 -23.76 -2.96 -11.34
CA LEU A 3 -22.84 -3.24 -10.27
C LEU A 3 -21.57 -2.41 -10.41
N ASN A 4 -21.53 -1.26 -9.76
CA ASN A 4 -20.33 -0.45 -9.56
C ASN A 4 -19.42 -1.14 -8.52
N LEU A 5 -19.08 -2.41 -8.78
CA LEU A 5 -18.24 -3.29 -7.95
C LEU A 5 -16.77 -2.84 -7.97
N HIS A 6 -16.44 -1.83 -8.78
CA HIS A 6 -15.12 -1.24 -8.93
C HIS A 6 -15.10 0.23 -8.50
N SER A 7 -15.85 0.58 -7.44
CA SER A 7 -15.68 1.91 -6.83
C SER A 7 -14.20 2.12 -6.49
N PRO A 8 -13.60 3.25 -6.88
CA PRO A 8 -12.21 3.57 -6.55
C PRO A 8 -11.94 3.47 -5.05
N GLU A 9 -12.92 3.75 -4.20
CA GLU A 9 -12.87 3.53 -2.74
C GLU A 9 -12.58 2.07 -2.35
N ARG A 10 -13.14 1.09 -3.07
CA ARG A 10 -12.88 -0.33 -2.80
C ARG A 10 -11.42 -0.68 -3.11
N ARG A 11 -10.91 -0.15 -4.22
CA ARG A 11 -9.50 -0.31 -4.60
C ARG A 11 -8.58 0.37 -3.58
N LEU A 12 -8.99 1.50 -3.01
CA LEU A 12 -8.27 2.16 -1.91
C LEU A 12 -8.16 1.26 -0.69
N ILE A 13 -9.27 0.61 -0.31
CA ILE A 13 -9.31 -0.33 0.83
C ILE A 13 -8.38 -1.51 0.56
N GLU A 14 -8.43 -2.12 -0.64
CA GLU A 14 -7.54 -3.23 -1.01
C GLU A 14 -6.06 -2.84 -0.94
N LEU A 15 -5.71 -1.65 -1.44
CA LEU A 15 -4.35 -1.13 -1.37
C LEU A 15 -3.91 -0.88 0.09
N LYS A 16 -4.79 -0.32 0.93
CA LYS A 16 -4.53 -0.10 2.36
C LYS A 16 -4.32 -1.41 3.12
N ILE A 17 -5.12 -2.44 2.83
CA ILE A 17 -4.94 -3.79 3.40
C ILE A 17 -3.59 -4.36 2.98
N GLY A 18 -3.28 -4.38 1.67
CA GLY A 18 -2.00 -4.89 1.18
C GLY A 18 -0.79 -4.12 1.73
N HIS A 19 -0.93 -2.81 1.96
CA HIS A 19 0.10 -2.01 2.62
C HIS A 19 0.31 -2.42 4.09
N ALA A 20 -0.78 -2.66 4.84
CA ALA A 20 -0.70 -3.14 6.21
C ALA A 20 -0.04 -4.52 6.31
N ASP A 21 -0.41 -5.44 5.40
CA ASP A 21 0.21 -6.77 5.31
C ASP A 21 1.71 -6.67 4.99
N LEU A 22 2.10 -5.83 4.02
CA LEU A 22 3.52 -5.59 3.74
C LEU A 22 4.25 -4.99 4.94
N ASN A 23 3.60 -4.13 5.73
CA ASN A 23 4.22 -3.58 6.93
C ASN A 23 4.49 -4.68 7.97
N ALA A 24 3.51 -5.55 8.23
CA ALA A 24 3.68 -6.70 9.11
C ALA A 24 4.80 -7.64 8.63
N LEU A 25 4.88 -7.91 7.32
CA LEU A 25 5.95 -8.72 6.73
C LEU A 25 7.33 -8.08 6.88
N VAL A 26 7.44 -6.75 6.74
CA VAL A 26 8.68 -6.01 6.99
C VAL A 26 9.10 -6.16 8.45
N ASP A 27 8.18 -5.99 9.39
CA ASP A 27 8.45 -6.11 10.83
C ASP A 27 8.91 -7.54 11.18
N MET A 28 8.22 -8.57 10.68
CA MET A 28 8.62 -9.97 10.87
C MET A 28 10.00 -10.26 10.27
N THR A 29 10.27 -9.79 9.05
CA THR A 29 11.56 -10.01 8.37
C THR A 29 12.69 -9.28 9.08
N ALA A 30 12.43 -8.10 9.65
CA ALA A 30 13.40 -7.34 10.43
C ALA A 30 13.74 -8.01 11.77
N GLN A 31 12.81 -8.79 12.33
CA GLN A 31 13.01 -9.55 13.57
C GLN A 31 13.56 -10.96 13.35
N ALA A 32 13.50 -11.48 12.12
CA ALA A 32 14.03 -12.80 11.78
C ALA A 32 15.57 -12.80 11.79
N LEU A 33 16.16 -13.84 12.38
CA LEU A 33 17.62 -14.08 12.32
C LEU A 33 17.91 -15.38 11.56
N PRO A 34 18.84 -15.37 10.58
CA PRO A 34 19.59 -14.20 10.10
C PRO A 34 18.69 -13.22 9.33
N ILE A 35 18.97 -11.93 9.46
CA ILE A 35 18.22 -10.89 8.75
C ILE A 35 18.55 -10.97 7.26
N ASP A 36 17.53 -11.19 6.41
CA ASP A 36 17.68 -11.07 4.97
C ASP A 36 17.54 -9.60 4.55
N GLU A 37 18.67 -8.89 4.53
CA GLU A 37 18.71 -7.47 4.15
C GLU A 37 18.19 -7.20 2.73
N LEU A 38 18.42 -8.14 1.80
CA LEU A 38 17.95 -7.99 0.41
C LEU A 38 16.43 -8.07 0.35
N MET A 39 15.85 -9.05 1.04
CA MET A 39 14.41 -9.20 1.17
C MET A 39 13.79 -7.99 1.89
N LEU A 40 14.39 -7.53 2.98
CA LEU A 40 13.93 -6.35 3.72
C LEU A 40 13.92 -5.09 2.83
N ARG A 41 14.97 -4.87 2.02
CA ARG A 41 15.02 -3.75 1.06
C ARG A 41 13.93 -3.87 -0.02
N ARG A 42 13.68 -5.07 -0.53
CA ARG A 42 12.61 -5.32 -1.52
C ARG A 42 11.22 -5.05 -0.94
N LEU A 43 10.96 -5.51 0.27
CA LEU A 43 9.68 -5.30 0.96
C LEU A 43 9.44 -3.82 1.26
N LYS A 44 10.45 -3.09 1.77
CA LYS A 44 10.37 -1.65 1.98
C LYS A 44 10.07 -0.89 0.68
N LYS A 45 10.69 -1.27 -0.44
CA LYS A 45 10.39 -0.69 -1.76
C LYS A 45 8.95 -0.95 -2.20
N ARG A 46 8.46 -2.19 -2.06
CA ARG A 46 7.06 -2.54 -2.38
C ARG A 46 6.07 -1.76 -1.51
N ARG A 47 6.36 -1.62 -0.21
CA ARG A 47 5.55 -0.82 0.71
C ARG A 47 5.47 0.64 0.28
N LEU A 48 6.60 1.24 -0.12
CA LEU A 48 6.63 2.60 -0.65
C LEU A 48 5.75 2.73 -1.91
N GLN A 49 5.87 1.80 -2.85
CA GLN A 49 5.04 1.78 -4.07
C GLN A 49 3.55 1.68 -3.77
N LEU A 50 3.14 0.85 -2.81
CA LEU A 50 1.73 0.79 -2.39
C LEU A 50 1.27 2.09 -1.76
N ARG A 51 2.10 2.72 -0.92
CA ARG A 51 1.79 4.02 -0.33
C ARG A 51 1.60 5.09 -1.42
N ASP A 52 2.48 5.13 -2.42
CA ASP A 52 2.38 6.08 -3.52
C ASP A 52 1.11 5.83 -4.35
N GLN A 53 0.75 4.58 -4.60
CA GLN A 53 -0.51 4.22 -5.26
C GLN A 53 -1.75 4.63 -4.45
N ILE A 54 -1.71 4.43 -3.12
CA ILE A 54 -2.75 4.90 -2.20
C ILE A 54 -2.90 6.41 -2.33
N SER A 55 -1.80 7.17 -2.18
CA SER A 55 -1.83 8.63 -2.25
C SER A 55 -2.29 9.15 -3.61
N GLN A 56 -1.87 8.53 -4.72
CA GLN A 56 -2.30 8.90 -6.07
C GLN A 56 -3.80 8.65 -6.27
N LEU A 57 -4.32 7.54 -5.72
CA LEU A 57 -5.73 7.20 -5.80
C LEU A 57 -6.58 8.07 -4.87
N GLU A 58 -6.09 8.39 -3.66
CA GLU A 58 -6.70 9.37 -2.74
C GLU A 58 -6.78 10.74 -3.39
N LEU A 59 -5.71 11.22 -4.03
CA LEU A 59 -5.70 12.49 -4.77
C LEU A 59 -6.67 12.48 -5.97
N SER A 60 -6.89 11.33 -6.59
CA SER A 60 -7.84 11.21 -7.71
C SER A 60 -9.29 11.17 -7.23
N LEU A 61 -9.51 10.69 -6.00
CA LEU A 61 -10.82 10.61 -5.35
C LEU A 61 -11.22 11.94 -4.71
N ASP A 62 -10.28 12.57 -4.04
CA ASP A 62 -10.40 13.84 -3.34
C ASP A 62 -9.23 14.73 -3.80
N PRO A 63 -9.37 15.43 -4.94
CA PRO A 63 -8.33 16.34 -5.39
C PRO A 63 -8.20 17.44 -4.34
N PRO A 64 -7.02 17.62 -3.72
CA PRO A 64 -6.83 18.71 -2.78
C PRO A 64 -7.07 20.00 -3.56
N GLU A 65 -7.96 20.85 -3.07
CA GLU A 65 -8.13 22.21 -3.60
C GLU A 65 -6.75 22.87 -3.65
N PRO A 66 -6.29 23.34 -4.83
CA PRO A 66 -5.06 24.11 -4.90
C PRO A 66 -5.29 25.42 -4.13
N ALA A 67 -4.65 25.53 -2.97
CA ALA A 67 -4.59 26.76 -2.19
C ALA A 67 -3.82 27.87 -2.92
#